data_AF-A0A3N5UNU9-F1
#
_entry.id   AF-A0A3N5UNU9-F1
#
_cell.length_a   1.000
_cell.length_b   1.000
_cell.length_c   1.000
_cell.angle_alpha   90.00
_cell.angle_beta   90.00
_cell.angle_gamma   90.00
#
_symmetry.space_group_name_H-M   'P 1'
#
loop_
_entity.id
_entity.type
_entity.pdbx_description
1 polymer ?
#
loop_
_entity_poly.entity_id
_entity_poly.type
_entity_poly.pdbx_seq_one_letter_code
_entity_poly.pdbx_strand_id
1 'polypeptide(L)'
;MKNKPSKRKRKVGEIRAEYDFSSGARGKHAEKYQEGHTVTIHKKDGTTIVQNFKLEEGAVILEPDVREYFPDAESVNNALRTLISIAPKTRKKISKTRSGNKRTNQSASPSS
;
A
#
# COMPACT_ATOMS: atom_id res chain seq x y z
N MET A 1 30.73 -45.30 15.52
CA MET A 1 29.61 -45.26 16.49
C MET A 1 28.63 -44.17 16.07
N LYS A 2 27.36 -44.48 15.81
CA LYS A 2 26.35 -43.50 15.38
C LYS A 2 25.57 -43.02 16.61
N ASN A 3 25.84 -41.82 17.10
CA ASN A 3 25.14 -41.23 18.25
C ASN A 3 23.75 -40.75 17.81
N LYS A 4 22.72 -41.36 18.39
CA LYS A 4 21.30 -41.06 18.13
C LYS A 4 20.93 -39.77 18.88
N PRO A 5 20.33 -38.74 18.24
CA PRO A 5 20.02 -37.49 18.93
C PRO A 5 18.91 -37.75 19.97
N SER A 6 19.25 -37.48 21.23
CA SER A 6 18.37 -37.56 22.39
C SER A 6 17.18 -36.59 22.22
N LYS A 7 15.97 -37.13 22.09
CA LYS A 7 14.72 -36.34 22.09
C LYS A 7 14.50 -35.76 23.49
N ARG A 8 14.92 -34.51 23.72
CA ARG A 8 14.54 -33.74 24.92
C ARG A 8 13.00 -33.63 24.98
N LYS A 9 12.40 -34.14 26.07
CA LYS A 9 10.97 -33.98 26.35
C LYS A 9 10.66 -32.49 26.53
N ARG A 10 9.80 -31.94 25.68
CA ARG A 10 9.34 -30.54 25.75
C ARG A 10 8.45 -30.37 26.98
N LYS A 11 8.68 -29.34 27.81
CA LYS A 11 7.78 -28.99 28.91
C LYS A 11 6.52 -28.32 28.35
N VAL A 12 5.35 -28.69 28.87
CA VAL A 12 4.07 -28.07 28.50
C VAL A 12 4.12 -26.61 28.96
N GLY A 13 3.97 -25.67 28.02
CA GLY A 13 4.06 -24.22 28.26
C GLY A 13 5.31 -23.54 27.69
N GLU A 14 6.32 -24.30 27.25
CA GLU A 14 7.53 -23.73 26.65
C GLU A 14 7.27 -23.42 25.16
N ILE A 15 7.09 -22.12 24.86
CA ILE A 15 7.02 -21.61 23.48
C ILE A 15 8.20 -22.17 22.68
N ARG A 16 7.93 -22.66 21.47
CA ARG A 16 9.02 -23.20 20.62
C ARG A 16 9.98 -22.04 20.35
N ALA A 17 11.29 -22.31 20.35
CA ALA A 17 12.31 -21.30 20.02
C ALA A 17 12.06 -20.63 18.65
N GLU A 18 11.40 -21.35 17.74
CA GLU A 18 10.92 -20.87 16.43
C GLU A 18 9.91 -19.70 16.53
N TYR A 19 9.29 -19.53 17.70
CA TYR A 19 8.29 -18.49 18.01
C TYR A 19 8.80 -17.51 19.09
N ASP A 20 10.12 -17.34 19.24
CA ASP A 20 10.69 -16.29 20.08
C ASP A 20 10.63 -14.93 19.35
N PHE A 21 9.66 -14.11 19.72
CA PHE A 21 9.44 -12.77 19.15
C PHE A 21 10.13 -11.65 19.96
N SER A 22 11.04 -11.97 20.89
CA SER A 22 11.71 -10.98 21.76
C SER A 22 12.51 -9.92 21.00
N SER A 23 12.97 -10.23 19.79
CA SER A 23 13.67 -9.29 18.87
C SER A 23 12.74 -8.55 17.90
N GLY A 24 11.43 -8.72 18.05
CA GLY A 24 10.43 -8.07 17.20
C GLY A 24 10.43 -6.55 17.36
N ALA A 25 10.39 -5.82 16.25
CA ALA A 25 10.17 -4.38 16.26
C ALA A 25 8.82 -4.04 15.63
N ARG A 26 8.02 -3.25 16.34
CA ARG A 26 6.69 -2.83 15.89
C ARG A 26 6.83 -1.85 14.71
N GLY A 27 5.93 -1.96 13.73
CA GLY A 27 5.85 -1.00 12.61
C GLY A 27 6.75 -1.26 11.40
N LYS A 28 7.67 -2.26 11.43
CA LYS A 28 8.58 -2.59 10.30
C LYS A 28 7.91 -2.83 8.94
N HIS A 29 6.61 -3.15 8.94
CA HIS A 29 5.84 -3.48 7.74
C HIS A 29 4.65 -2.54 7.52
N ALA A 30 4.59 -1.40 8.22
CA ALA A 30 3.45 -0.48 8.18
C ALA A 30 3.22 0.11 6.79
N GLU A 31 4.28 0.62 6.15
CA GLU A 31 4.22 1.19 4.80
C GLU A 31 3.74 0.15 3.78
N LYS A 32 4.34 -1.06 3.79
CA LYS A 32 3.96 -2.17 2.90
C LYS A 32 2.53 -2.65 3.10
N TYR A 33 1.97 -2.45 4.28
CA TYR A 33 0.57 -2.82 4.55
C TYR A 33 -0.41 -1.95 3.73
N GLN A 34 -0.03 -0.71 3.40
CA GLN A 34 -0.84 0.22 2.62
C GLN A 34 -0.96 -0.20 1.14
N GLU A 35 0.05 -0.86 0.59
CA GLU A 35 0.06 -1.38 -0.79
C GLU A 35 -0.99 -2.49 -1.02
N GLY A 36 -1.50 -3.05 0.09
CA GLY A 36 -2.39 -4.19 0.10
C GLY A 36 -1.60 -5.50 0.17
N HIS A 37 -2.15 -6.48 0.87
CA HIS A 37 -1.51 -7.77 1.05
C HIS A 37 -2.55 -8.89 1.00
N THR A 38 -2.08 -10.07 0.60
CA THR A 38 -2.91 -11.26 0.51
C THR A 38 -2.68 -12.12 1.74
N VAL A 39 -3.76 -12.42 2.47
CA VAL A 39 -3.74 -13.36 3.57
C VAL A 39 -4.30 -14.69 3.08
N THR A 40 -3.48 -15.73 3.21
CA THR A 40 -3.82 -17.09 2.83
C THR A 40 -4.09 -17.91 4.08
N ILE A 41 -5.33 -18.33 4.28
CA ILE A 41 -5.76 -19.16 5.41
C ILE A 41 -5.93 -20.60 4.91
N HIS A 42 -5.06 -21.49 5.37
CA HIS A 42 -5.18 -22.93 5.11
C HIS A 42 -6.08 -23.56 6.18
N LYS A 43 -7.19 -24.15 5.74
CA LYS A 43 -8.12 -24.87 6.63
C LYS A 43 -7.73 -26.34 6.77
N LYS A 44 -8.21 -26.95 7.85
CA LYS A 44 -7.99 -28.37 8.16
C LYS A 44 -8.66 -29.32 7.15
N ASP A 45 -9.68 -28.85 6.44
CA ASP A 45 -10.38 -29.57 5.38
C ASP A 45 -9.59 -29.57 4.04
N GLY A 46 -8.39 -28.99 4.01
CA GLY A 46 -7.54 -28.89 2.82
C GLY A 46 -7.88 -27.70 1.92
N THR A 47 -8.94 -26.94 2.19
CA THR A 47 -9.28 -25.76 1.42
C THR A 47 -8.43 -24.56 1.85
N THR A 48 -8.19 -23.63 0.92
CA THR A 48 -7.43 -22.41 1.17
C THR A 48 -8.32 -21.20 0.88
N ILE A 49 -8.50 -20.32 1.86
CA ILE A 49 -9.14 -19.01 1.66
C ILE A 49 -8.03 -18.00 1.39
N VAL A 50 -8.13 -17.32 0.26
CA VAL A 50 -7.26 -16.20 -0.10
C VAL A 50 -8.08 -14.93 0.06
N GLN A 51 -7.70 -14.06 1.00
CA GLN A 51 -8.35 -12.78 1.23
C GLN A 51 -7.37 -11.64 0.96
N ASN A 52 -7.75 -10.75 0.06
CA ASN A 52 -6.97 -9.56 -0.26
C ASN A 52 -7.41 -8.44 0.69
N PHE A 53 -6.49 -8.02 1.56
CA PHE A 53 -6.65 -6.85 2.41
C PHE A 53 -5.93 -5.69 1.73
N LYS A 54 -6.66 -4.95 0.90
CA LYS A 54 -6.23 -3.66 0.36
C LYS A 54 -7.04 -2.58 1.06
N LEU A 55 -6.45 -1.42 1.30
CA LEU A 55 -7.23 -0.24 1.64
C LEU A 55 -8.26 -0.01 0.53
N GLU A 56 -9.53 0.12 0.90
CA GLU A 56 -10.60 0.45 -0.04
C GLU A 56 -10.28 1.75 -0.78
N GLU A 57 -10.76 1.89 -2.01
CA GLU A 57 -10.48 3.08 -2.83
C GLU A 57 -10.96 4.35 -2.11
N GLY A 58 -10.03 5.27 -1.82
CA GLY A 58 -10.29 6.50 -1.07
C GLY A 58 -10.00 6.43 0.44
N ALA A 59 -9.57 5.29 0.98
CA ALA A 59 -9.07 5.20 2.34
C ALA A 59 -7.67 5.84 2.45
N VAL A 60 -7.46 6.66 3.49
CA VAL A 60 -6.19 7.30 3.80
C VAL A 60 -5.85 7.01 5.26
N ILE A 61 -4.64 6.48 5.51
CA ILE A 61 -4.13 6.29 6.87
C ILE A 61 -3.47 7.58 7.32
N LEU A 62 -3.86 8.07 8.50
CA LEU A 62 -3.18 9.20 9.14
C LEU A 62 -1.94 8.69 9.88
N GLU A 63 -0.81 9.34 9.65
CA GLU A 63 0.42 9.11 10.41
C GLU A 63 0.22 9.48 11.90
N PRO A 64 0.99 8.89 12.83
CA PRO A 64 0.80 9.10 14.27
C PRO A 64 0.89 10.57 14.71
N ASP A 65 1.77 11.34 14.09
CA ASP A 65 1.95 12.77 14.32
C ASP A 65 0.77 13.58 13.78
N VAL A 66 0.25 13.24 12.60
CA VAL A 66 -0.96 13.88 12.04
C VAL A 66 -2.18 13.55 12.88
N ARG A 67 -2.27 12.33 13.42
CA ARG A 67 -3.37 11.88 14.29
C ARG A 67 -3.42 12.61 15.63
N GLU A 68 -2.30 13.15 16.10
CA GLU A 68 -2.25 14.00 17.29
C GLU A 68 -3.11 15.26 17.12
N TYR A 69 -3.17 15.81 15.90
CA TYR A 69 -3.98 17.00 15.57
C TYR A 69 -5.33 16.65 14.94
N PHE A 70 -5.39 15.55 14.18
CA PHE A 70 -6.57 15.09 13.46
C PHE A 70 -6.94 13.65 13.87
N PRO A 71 -7.75 13.47 14.93
CA PRO A 71 -8.02 12.14 15.47
C PRO A 71 -8.78 11.19 14.52
N ASP A 72 -9.58 11.77 13.61
CA ASP A 72 -10.49 11.05 12.71
C ASP A 72 -10.64 11.71 11.33
N ALA A 73 -11.33 11.00 10.44
CA ALA A 73 -11.59 11.45 9.07
C ALA A 73 -12.53 12.66 9.00
N GLU A 74 -13.40 12.88 9.98
CA GLU A 74 -14.32 14.03 9.98
C GLU A 74 -13.55 15.33 10.19
N SER A 75 -12.64 15.36 11.17
CA SER A 75 -11.75 16.48 11.47
C SER A 75 -10.87 16.84 10.27
N VAL A 76 -10.25 15.85 9.62
CA VAL A 76 -9.45 16.06 8.40
C VAL A 76 -10.30 16.67 7.29
N ASN A 77 -11.47 16.08 7.03
CA ASN A 77 -12.33 16.52 5.94
C ASN A 77 -12.84 17.94 6.15
N ASN A 78 -13.16 18.32 7.38
CA ASN A 78 -13.57 19.69 7.69
C ASN A 78 -12.45 20.69 7.42
N ALA A 79 -11.21 20.38 7.83
CA ALA A 79 -10.06 21.23 7.54
C ALA A 79 -9.74 21.34 6.04
N LEU A 80 -9.82 20.23 5.30
CA LEU A 80 -9.60 20.26 3.85
C LEU A 80 -10.71 21.05 3.13
N ARG A 81 -11.97 20.95 3.58
CA ARG A 81 -13.10 21.71 3.02
C ARG A 81 -12.99 23.20 3.29
N THR A 82 -12.57 23.62 4.49
CA THR A 82 -12.34 25.04 4.78
C THR A 82 -11.21 25.56 3.90
N LEU A 83 -10.13 24.80 3.71
CA LEU A 83 -9.07 25.16 2.79
C LEU A 83 -9.56 25.29 1.35
N ILE A 84 -10.35 24.33 0.84
CA ILE A 84 -10.97 24.40 -0.49
C ILE A 84 -11.82 25.66 -0.65
N SER A 85 -12.54 26.07 0.40
CA SER A 85 -13.41 27.25 0.36
C SER A 85 -12.63 28.57 0.27
N ILE A 86 -11.45 28.63 0.88
CA ILE A 86 -10.60 29.83 0.95
C ILE A 86 -9.60 29.84 -0.21
N ALA A 87 -9.24 28.67 -0.74
CA ALA A 87 -8.27 28.54 -1.81
C ALA A 87 -8.73 29.32 -3.06
N PRO A 88 -7.84 30.12 -3.68
CA PRO A 88 -8.19 30.83 -4.90
C PRO A 88 -8.54 29.83 -5.98
N LYS A 89 -9.76 29.93 -6.54
CA LYS A 89 -10.18 29.12 -7.69
C LYS A 89 -9.23 29.40 -8.85
N THR A 90 -8.24 28.54 -9.04
CA THR A 90 -7.39 28.60 -10.21
C THR A 90 -8.29 28.39 -11.42
N ARG A 91 -8.53 29.46 -12.19
CA ARG A 91 -9.22 29.37 -13.48
C ARG A 91 -8.32 28.56 -14.41
N LYS A 92 -8.51 27.24 -14.44
CA LYS A 92 -7.87 26.35 -15.39
C LYS A 92 -8.39 26.71 -16.77
N LYS A 93 -7.71 27.64 -17.48
CA LYS A 93 -7.89 27.81 -18.93
C LYS A 93 -7.40 26.52 -19.56
N ILE A 94 -8.33 25.65 -19.95
CA ILE A 94 -8.04 24.57 -20.89
C ILE A 94 -7.85 25.26 -22.25
N SER A 95 -6.63 25.70 -22.53
CA SER A 95 -6.24 26.04 -23.89
C SER A 95 -6.07 24.73 -24.64
N LYS A 96 -7.10 24.35 -25.41
CA LYS A 96 -6.95 23.41 -26.53
C LYS A 96 -5.98 24.02 -27.54
N THR A 97 -4.69 23.71 -27.43
CA THR A 97 -3.78 23.89 -28.55
C THR A 97 -3.86 22.63 -29.42
N ARG A 98 -4.80 22.64 -30.37
CA ARG A 98 -4.68 21.84 -31.59
C ARG A 98 -3.56 22.51 -32.41
N SER A 99 -2.30 22.11 -32.18
CA SER A 99 -1.20 22.45 -33.10
C SER A 99 -0.84 21.19 -33.85
N GLY A 100 -1.17 21.18 -35.15
CA GLY A 100 -1.00 20.04 -36.03
C GLY A 100 0.46 19.65 -36.18
N ASN A 101 0.72 18.35 -35.98
CA ASN A 101 1.99 17.75 -36.34
C ASN A 101 2.05 17.67 -37.88
N LYS A 102 2.74 18.61 -38.52
CA LYS A 102 2.95 18.68 -39.97
C LYS A 102 4.34 18.12 -40.30
N ARG A 103 4.34 17.17 -41.24
CA ARG A 103 5.45 16.61 -42.06
C ARG A 103 6.14 15.36 -41.52
N THR A 104 5.56 14.22 -41.90
CA THR A 104 6.30 13.03 -42.30
C THR A 104 6.76 13.16 -43.75
N ASN A 105 8.00 12.73 -43.99
CA ASN A 105 8.72 12.76 -45.26
C ASN A 105 8.03 11.98 -46.38
N GLN A 106 8.16 12.47 -47.62
CA GLN A 106 8.22 11.62 -48.80
C GLN A 106 8.86 12.34 -49.99
N SER A 107 9.90 11.68 -50.49
CA SER A 107 10.68 11.90 -51.70
C SER A 107 9.87 11.69 -52.98
N ALA A 108 10.07 12.54 -54.00
CA ALA A 108 10.24 12.12 -55.41
C ALA A 108 10.50 13.35 -56.30
N SER A 109 11.51 13.22 -57.16
CA SER A 109 12.07 14.16 -58.14
C SER A 109 11.07 14.67 -59.18
N PRO A 110 11.28 15.85 -59.82
CA PRO A 110 10.72 16.12 -61.13
C PRO A 110 11.74 15.79 -62.23
N SER A 111 11.32 14.92 -63.14
CA SER A 111 11.94 14.70 -64.45
C SER A 111 11.46 15.72 -65.48
N SER A 112 12.35 16.00 -66.43
CA SER A 112 12.22 16.79 -67.67
C SER A 112 12.29 18.31 -67.55
#